data_AF-A0AA36GLL3-F1
#
_entry.id   AF-A0AA36GLL3-F1
#
_cell.length_a   1.000
_cell.length_b   1.000
_cell.length_c   1.000
_cell.angle_alpha   90.00
_cell.angle_beta   90.00
_cell.angle_gamma   90.00
#
_symmetry.space_group_name_H-M   'P 1'
#
loop_
_entity.id
_entity.type
_entity.pdbx_description
1 polymer ?
#
loop_
_entity_poly.entity_id
_entity_poly.type
_entity_poly.pdbx_seq_one_letter_code
_entity_poly.pdbx_strand_id
1 'polypeptide(L)'
;MKEAEYHVYGMPCEKDKDTEIYTNYTAFPDYRCIAKGNGTASVILMGDSIACRAYALVHDIFKGRYRNLRLFSRPSCPFLWCSREMSEIIRKLVQREKPDVILYMQRTYFRFNAPIIELDTDFVYKQSQSNIEFIR
;
A
#
# COMPACT_ATOMS: atom_id res chain seq x y z
N MET A 1 14.26 -13.42 23.17
CA MET A 1 14.60 -13.69 21.76
C MET A 1 14.44 -12.38 21.01
N LYS A 2 15.50 -11.83 20.39
CA LYS A 2 15.34 -10.68 19.50
C LYS A 2 14.73 -11.20 18.20
N GLU A 3 13.54 -10.72 17.84
CA GLU A 3 12.98 -10.99 16.51
C GLU A 3 13.99 -10.48 15.47
N ALA A 4 14.34 -11.33 14.50
CA ALA A 4 15.26 -10.96 13.45
C ALA A 4 14.63 -9.83 12.63
N GLU A 5 15.29 -8.67 12.60
CA GLU A 5 14.92 -7.57 11.72
C GLU A 5 15.03 -8.06 10.27
N TYR A 6 13.91 -8.04 9.57
CA TYR A 6 13.87 -8.27 8.13
C TYR A 6 14.17 -6.94 7.44
N HIS A 7 14.96 -7.00 6.36
CA HIS A 7 15.36 -5.80 5.63
C HIS A 7 14.90 -5.91 4.19
N VAL A 8 13.93 -5.09 3.79
CA VAL A 8 13.60 -4.90 2.39
C VAL A 8 14.53 -3.82 1.85
N TYR A 9 15.39 -4.19 0.90
CA TYR A 9 16.40 -3.31 0.31
C TYR A 9 17.34 -2.64 1.33
N GLY A 10 17.68 -3.33 2.43
CA GLY A 10 18.58 -2.81 3.47
C GLY A 10 17.95 -1.81 4.43
N MET A 11 16.62 -1.59 4.35
CA MET A 11 15.89 -0.67 5.24
C MET A 11 15.20 -1.43 6.39
N PRO A 12 14.99 -0.81 7.57
CA PRO A 12 14.22 -1.41 8.66
C PRO A 12 12.83 -1.84 8.18
N CYS A 13 12.45 -3.11 8.39
CA CYS A 13 11.20 -3.65 7.84
C CYS A 13 10.78 -4.90 8.61
N GLU A 14 10.13 -4.73 9.76
CA GLU A 14 9.64 -5.83 10.58
C GLU A 14 8.50 -6.58 9.88
N LYS A 15 8.41 -7.90 10.08
CA LYS A 15 7.32 -8.72 9.50
C LYS A 15 5.96 -8.22 9.97
N ASP A 16 5.04 -8.06 9.02
CA ASP A 16 3.67 -7.62 9.29
C ASP A 16 2.75 -8.79 9.70
N LYS A 17 2.97 -9.34 10.90
CA LYS A 17 2.16 -10.43 11.44
C LYS A 17 0.74 -9.97 11.80
N ASP A 18 0.58 -8.72 12.21
CA ASP A 18 -0.72 -8.19 12.63
C ASP A 18 -1.72 -8.22 11.47
N THR A 19 -1.32 -7.74 10.29
CA THR A 19 -2.20 -7.78 9.10
C THR A 19 -2.62 -9.19 8.75
N GLU A 20 -1.69 -10.16 8.81
CA GLU A 20 -2.02 -11.57 8.56
C GLU A 20 -3.15 -12.06 9.46
N ILE A 21 -3.11 -11.72 10.75
CA ILE A 21 -4.09 -12.18 11.74
C ILE A 21 -5.48 -11.63 11.45
N TYR A 22 -5.62 -10.31 11.22
CA TYR A 22 -6.95 -9.71 11.10
C TYR A 22 -7.53 -9.71 9.68
N THR A 23 -6.70 -9.88 8.65
CA THR A 23 -7.18 -10.01 7.26
C THR A 23 -7.26 -11.46 6.80
N ASN A 24 -6.65 -12.41 7.54
CA ASN A 24 -6.44 -13.79 7.11
C ASN A 24 -5.70 -13.90 5.76
N TYR A 25 -4.89 -12.89 5.43
CA TYR A 25 -4.15 -12.83 4.18
C TYR A 25 -2.69 -13.20 4.42
N THR A 26 -2.27 -14.36 3.91
CA THR A 26 -0.92 -14.92 4.14
C THR A 26 -0.04 -14.89 2.89
N ALA A 27 -0.60 -14.53 1.74
CA ALA A 27 0.15 -14.49 0.49
C ALA A 27 1.16 -13.34 0.47
N PHE A 28 2.29 -13.58 -0.21
CA PHE A 28 3.36 -12.59 -0.43
C PHE A 28 3.84 -11.89 0.86
N PRO A 29 4.31 -12.63 1.88
CA PRO A 29 4.78 -12.03 3.13
C PRO A 29 5.93 -11.04 2.92
N ASP A 30 6.80 -11.27 1.93
CA ASP A 30 7.94 -10.38 1.64
C ASP A 30 7.53 -9.03 1.02
N TYR A 31 6.27 -8.88 0.63
CA TYR A 31 5.69 -7.66 0.06
C TYR A 31 4.93 -6.83 1.12
N ARG A 32 5.05 -7.21 2.39
CA ARG A 32 4.38 -6.58 3.52
C ARG A 32 5.34 -6.43 4.69
N CYS A 33 5.42 -5.23 5.25
CA CYS A 33 6.20 -5.02 6.46
C CYS A 33 5.86 -3.70 7.16
N ILE A 34 6.43 -3.51 8.34
CA ILE A 34 6.25 -2.32 9.16
C ILE A 34 7.63 -1.79 9.58
N ALA A 35 7.91 -0.53 9.31
CA ALA A 35 8.99 0.21 9.95
C ALA A 35 8.42 1.09 11.07
N LYS A 36 9.13 1.14 12.20
CA LYS A 36 8.85 2.09 13.28
C LYS A 36 9.78 3.29 13.15
N GLY A 37 9.28 4.46 13.54
CA GLY A 37 10.06 5.70 13.53
C GLY A 37 9.77 6.55 14.77
N ASN A 38 10.27 7.78 14.76
CA ASN A 38 10.21 8.70 15.90
C ASN A 38 9.19 9.83 15.69
N GLY A 39 8.35 9.74 14.66
CA GLY A 39 7.28 10.69 14.39
C GLY A 39 5.94 10.29 15.01
N THR A 40 4.89 11.01 14.63
CA THR A 40 3.52 10.74 15.09
C THR A 40 2.61 10.16 14.01
N ALA A 41 2.94 10.39 12.73
CA ALA A 41 2.11 9.99 11.59
C ALA A 41 2.15 8.48 11.32
N SER A 42 1.00 7.89 11.04
CA SER A 42 0.80 6.52 10.56
C SER A 42 0.72 6.55 9.02
N VAL A 43 1.66 5.91 8.34
CA VAL A 43 1.77 5.94 6.88
C VAL A 43 1.60 4.55 6.30
N ILE A 44 0.70 4.39 5.33
CA ILE A 44 0.58 3.16 4.54
C ILE A 44 1.06 3.43 3.11
N LEU A 45 2.10 2.73 2.69
CA LEU A 45 2.50 2.62 1.29
C LEU A 45 1.90 1.33 0.73
N MET A 46 1.02 1.46 -0.26
CA MET A 46 0.34 0.32 -0.86
C MET A 46 0.28 0.37 -2.37
N GLY A 47 0.24 -0.80 -3.00
CA GLY A 47 0.13 -0.96 -4.44
C GLY A 47 0.71 -2.26 -4.94
N ASP A 48 1.26 -2.25 -6.14
CA ASP A 48 1.87 -3.45 -6.73
C ASP A 48 3.38 -3.52 -6.47
N SER A 49 4.11 -4.23 -7.34
CA SER A 49 5.57 -4.30 -7.29
C SER A 49 6.28 -2.94 -7.42
N ILE A 50 5.59 -1.88 -7.84
CA ILE A 50 6.13 -0.51 -7.84
C ILE A 50 6.15 0.06 -6.43
N ALA A 51 5.08 -0.10 -5.64
CA ALA A 51 5.05 0.33 -4.23
C ALA A 51 6.15 -0.37 -3.42
N CYS A 52 6.34 -1.68 -3.62
CA CYS A 52 7.41 -2.43 -2.96
C CYS A 52 8.79 -1.85 -3.26
N ARG A 53 9.09 -1.55 -4.54
CA ARG A 53 10.38 -0.95 -4.94
C ARG A 53 10.54 0.49 -4.44
N ALA A 54 9.46 1.24 -4.37
CA ALA A 54 9.47 2.61 -3.87
C ALA A 54 9.69 2.70 -2.35
N TYR A 55 9.53 1.60 -1.62
CA TYR A 55 9.62 1.56 -0.16
C TYR A 55 10.89 2.21 0.39
N ALA A 56 12.06 1.85 -0.14
CA ALA A 56 13.33 2.38 0.35
C ALA A 56 13.43 3.91 0.14
N LEU A 57 13.00 4.40 -1.02
CA LEU A 57 12.96 5.83 -1.32
C LEU A 57 11.96 6.56 -0.41
N VAL A 58 10.76 6.01 -0.22
CA VAL A 58 9.74 6.59 0.66
C VAL A 58 10.26 6.66 2.09
N HIS A 59 10.81 5.56 2.61
CA HIS A 59 11.42 5.52 3.93
C HIS A 59 12.54 6.58 4.07
N ASP A 60 13.38 6.74 3.04
CA ASP A 60 14.43 7.74 3.04
C ASP A 60 13.88 9.18 3.05
N ILE A 61 12.86 9.49 2.24
CA ILE A 61 12.21 10.81 2.20
C ILE A 61 11.64 11.20 3.57
N PHE A 62 10.96 10.26 4.23
CA PHE A 62 10.41 10.52 5.54
C PHE A 62 11.48 10.66 6.63
N LYS A 63 12.68 10.07 6.45
CA LYS A 63 13.78 10.07 7.43
C LYS A 63 13.31 9.66 8.84
N GLY A 64 12.44 8.65 8.93
CA GLY A 64 11.87 8.17 10.20
C GLY A 64 10.87 9.11 10.88
N ARG A 65 10.42 10.18 10.22
CA ARG A 65 9.38 11.12 10.71
C ARG A 65 7.96 10.57 10.56
N TYR A 66 7.77 9.34 10.99
CA TYR A 66 6.49 8.64 11.11
C TYR A 66 6.52 7.82 12.41
N ARG A 67 5.34 7.53 12.97
CA ARG A 67 5.18 6.53 14.03
C ARG A 67 5.36 5.14 13.44
N ASN A 68 4.66 4.87 12.33
CA ASN A 68 4.81 3.66 11.55
C ASN A 68 4.78 3.97 10.04
N LEU A 69 5.58 3.23 9.28
CA LEU A 69 5.52 3.17 7.82
C LEU A 69 5.27 1.72 7.43
N ARG A 70 4.05 1.42 7.03
CA ARG A 70 3.63 0.09 6.63
C ARG A 70 3.68 -0.04 5.11
N LEU A 71 4.45 -1.01 4.63
CA LEU A 71 4.36 -1.50 3.26
C LEU A 71 3.27 -2.56 3.20
N PHE A 72 2.31 -2.41 2.30
CA PHE A 72 1.36 -3.45 1.98
C PHE A 72 1.23 -3.54 0.45
N SER A 73 1.87 -4.51 -0.19
CA SER A 73 1.86 -4.62 -1.65
C SER A 73 1.57 -6.03 -2.14
N ARG A 74 1.08 -6.16 -3.38
CA ARG A 74 0.88 -7.46 -4.04
C ARG A 74 1.42 -7.42 -5.46
N PRO A 75 2.37 -8.30 -5.83
CA PRO A 75 2.90 -8.31 -7.18
C PRO A 75 1.81 -8.61 -8.21
N SER A 76 1.93 -8.00 -9.40
CA SER A 76 1.04 -8.21 -10.55
C SER A 76 -0.45 -7.96 -10.27
N CYS A 77 -0.75 -7.13 -9.27
CA CYS A 77 -2.10 -6.87 -8.82
C CYS A 77 -2.32 -5.37 -8.68
N PRO A 78 -3.00 -4.72 -9.64
CA PRO A 78 -3.50 -3.37 -9.43
C PRO A 78 -4.58 -3.43 -8.36
N PHE A 79 -4.25 -3.10 -7.11
CA PHE A 79 -5.10 -3.33 -5.94
C PHE A 79 -6.55 -2.87 -6.07
N LEU A 80 -6.76 -1.78 -6.81
CA LEU A 80 -8.07 -1.18 -7.06
C LEU A 80 -8.89 -1.90 -8.16
N TRP A 81 -8.32 -2.93 -8.78
CA TRP A 81 -8.83 -3.59 -10.00
C TRP A 81 -8.70 -5.11 -9.98
N CYS A 82 -8.03 -5.66 -8.98
CA CYS A 82 -7.45 -6.98 -9.07
C CYS A 82 -8.38 -8.09 -8.57
N SER A 83 -9.06 -7.89 -7.45
CA SER A 83 -10.14 -8.78 -7.01
C SER A 83 -10.96 -8.13 -5.89
N ARG A 84 -12.21 -8.57 -5.74
CA ARG A 84 -13.07 -8.19 -4.61
C ARG A 84 -12.44 -8.53 -3.26
N GLU A 85 -11.77 -9.69 -3.17
CA GLU A 85 -11.06 -10.11 -1.97
C GLU A 85 -9.98 -9.09 -1.56
N MET A 86 -9.19 -8.61 -2.52
CA MET A 86 -8.16 -7.60 -2.24
C MET A 86 -8.76 -6.28 -1.77
N SER A 87 -9.87 -5.85 -2.37
CA SER A 87 -10.59 -4.65 -1.91
C SER A 87 -11.04 -4.79 -0.45
N GLU A 88 -11.59 -5.95 -0.05
CA GLU A 88 -11.99 -6.21 1.33
C GLU A 88 -10.81 -6.22 2.31
N ILE A 89 -9.67 -6.79 1.91
CA ILE A 89 -8.45 -6.78 2.71
C ILE A 89 -7.95 -5.35 2.94
N ILE A 90 -7.90 -4.53 1.89
CA ILE A 90 -7.49 -3.13 1.97
C ILE A 90 -8.46 -2.34 2.87
N ARG A 91 -9.77 -2.59 2.75
CA ARG A 91 -10.75 -1.98 3.63
C ARG A 91 -10.48 -2.28 5.09
N LYS A 92 -10.27 -3.57 5.44
CA LYS A 92 -9.94 -3.99 6.81
C LYS A 92 -8.66 -3.32 7.31
N LEU A 93 -7.63 -3.27 6.46
CA LEU A 93 -6.35 -2.62 6.76
C LEU A 93 -6.55 -1.13 7.08
N VAL A 94 -7.20 -0.38 6.19
CA VAL A 94 -7.42 1.07 6.36
C VAL A 94 -8.30 1.37 7.58
N GLN A 95 -9.39 0.61 7.77
CA GLN A 95 -10.30 0.78 8.90
C GLN A 95 -9.66 0.51 10.25
N ARG A 96 -8.78 -0.49 10.31
CA ARG A 96 -8.09 -0.87 11.54
C ARG A 96 -6.93 0.07 11.85
N GLU A 97 -6.08 0.34 10.87
CA GLU A 97 -4.85 1.11 11.09
C GLU A 97 -5.11 2.62 11.14
N LYS A 98 -6.20 3.10 10.52
CA LYS A 98 -6.59 4.52 10.43
C LYS A 98 -5.38 5.40 10.10
N PRO A 99 -4.72 5.17 8.94
CA PRO A 99 -3.51 5.89 8.59
C PRO A 99 -3.77 7.40 8.40
N ASP A 100 -2.80 8.22 8.77
CA ASP A 100 -2.82 9.65 8.50
C ASP A 100 -2.50 9.93 7.02
N VAL A 101 -1.68 9.06 6.41
CA VAL A 101 -1.27 9.18 5.01
C VAL A 101 -1.34 7.82 4.33
N ILE A 102 -1.99 7.80 3.16
CA ILE A 102 -2.00 6.65 2.25
C ILE A 102 -1.26 7.05 0.97
N LEU A 103 -0.16 6.35 0.69
CA LEU A 103 0.57 6.45 -0.57
C LEU A 103 0.19 5.27 -1.44
N TYR A 104 -0.47 5.55 -2.55
CA TYR A 104 -0.87 4.53 -3.51
C TYR A 104 0.03 4.56 -4.74
N MET A 105 0.77 3.48 -5.00
CA MET A 105 1.70 3.40 -6.12
C MET A 105 1.53 2.09 -6.89
N GLN A 106 1.04 2.17 -8.11
CA GLN A 106 0.88 1.01 -8.97
C GLN A 106 1.37 1.30 -10.39
N ARG A 107 1.78 0.25 -11.11
CA ARG A 107 1.88 0.33 -12.55
C ARG A 107 0.46 0.43 -13.15
N THR A 108 0.27 1.33 -14.12
CA THR A 108 -0.93 1.26 -14.95
C THR A 108 -0.82 0.07 -15.91
N TYR A 109 -1.83 -0.79 -15.91
CA TYR A 109 -1.96 -1.87 -16.89
C TYR A 109 -2.78 -1.42 -18.11
N PHE A 110 -3.38 -0.23 -18.05
CA PHE A 110 -4.07 0.39 -19.17
C PHE A 110 -3.11 1.28 -19.94
N ARG A 111 -3.10 1.12 -21.25
CA ARG A 111 -2.46 2.08 -22.15
C ARG A 111 -3.35 3.31 -22.22
N PHE A 112 -2.95 4.40 -21.56
CA PHE A 112 -3.57 5.72 -21.69
C PHE A 112 -3.20 6.34 -23.05
N ASN A 113 -3.59 5.68 -24.13
CA ASN A 113 -3.26 6.11 -25.48
C ASN A 113 -4.30 7.06 -26.07
N ALA A 114 -5.48 7.16 -25.42
CA ALA A 114 -6.52 8.10 -25.80
C ALA A 114 -6.52 9.30 -24.84
N PRO A 115 -6.68 10.53 -25.35
CA PRO A 115 -6.85 11.70 -24.49
C PRO A 115 -8.15 11.60 -23.69
N ILE A 116 -8.13 12.10 -22.45
CA ILE A 116 -9.35 12.32 -21.66
C ILE A 116 -10.11 13.46 -22.33
N ILE A 117 -11.29 13.18 -22.86
CA ILE A 117 -12.15 14.18 -23.48
C ILE A 117 -13.01 14.85 -22.41
N GLU A 118 -13.66 14.04 -21.58
CA GLU A 118 -14.52 14.46 -20.47
C GLU A 118 -14.27 13.57 -19.25
N LEU A 119 -14.01 14.17 -18.09
CA LEU A 119 -13.65 13.43 -16.88
C LEU A 119 -14.79 12.58 -16.33
N ASP A 120 -16.01 13.11 -16.38
CA ASP A 120 -17.22 12.48 -15.87
C ASP A 120 -17.68 11.30 -16.71
N THR A 121 -17.22 11.14 -17.96
CA THR A 121 -17.51 9.96 -18.78
C THR A 121 -16.33 8.99 -18.88
N ASP A 122 -15.12 9.43 -18.50
CA ASP A 122 -13.93 8.58 -18.51
C ASP A 122 -14.04 7.43 -17.50
N PHE A 123 -14.01 6.20 -18.05
CA PHE A 123 -14.15 4.99 -17.26
C PHE A 123 -13.02 4.81 -16.24
N VAL A 124 -11.78 5.15 -16.61
CA VAL A 124 -10.63 4.99 -15.71
C VAL A 124 -10.71 6.00 -14.58
N TYR A 125 -11.12 7.23 -14.85
CA TYR A 125 -11.35 8.27 -13.86
C TYR A 125 -12.47 7.87 -12.90
N LYS A 126 -13.65 7.48 -13.41
CA LYS A 126 -14.79 7.05 -12.60
C LYS A 126 -14.45 5.89 -11.68
N GLN A 127 -13.76 4.87 -12.21
CA GLN A 127 -13.36 3.72 -11.42
C GLN A 127 -12.30 4.10 -10.39
N SER A 128 -11.30 4.92 -10.76
CA SER A 128 -10.30 5.45 -9.83
C SER A 128 -10.93 6.28 -8.72
N GLN A 129 -11.91 7.14 -9.02
CA GLN A 129 -12.61 7.95 -8.03
C GLN A 129 -13.46 7.11 -7.09
N SER A 130 -14.27 6.18 -7.61
CA SER A 130 -15.03 5.25 -6.77
C SER A 130 -14.14 4.46 -5.82
N ASN A 131 -12.94 4.11 -6.28
CA ASN A 131 -11.94 3.44 -5.47
C ASN A 131 -11.25 4.36 -4.44
N ILE A 132 -11.10 5.66 -4.71
CA ILE A 132 -10.63 6.66 -3.73
C ILE A 132 -11.70 6.88 -2.67
N GLU A 133 -12.96 7.03 -3.08
CA GLU A 133 -14.12 7.14 -2.19
C GLU A 133 -14.26 5.90 -1.30
N PHE A 134 -13.95 4.71 -1.83
CA PHE A 134 -13.93 3.46 -1.06
C PHE A 134 -12.90 3.47 0.09
N ILE A 135 -11.80 4.21 -0.06
CA ILE A 135 -10.70 4.28 0.92
C ILE A 135 -10.91 5.40 1.95
N ARG A 136 -11.71 6.42 1.61
CA ARG A 136 -12.07 7.55 2.50
C ARG A 136 -13.16 7.16 3.50
#